data_AF-A0A1S1N4Q1-F1
#
_entry.id   AF-A0A1S1N4Q1-F1
#
_cell.length_a   1.000
_cell.length_b   1.000
_cell.length_c   1.000
_cell.angle_alpha   90.00
_cell.angle_beta   90.00
_cell.angle_gamma   90.00
#
_symmetry.space_group_name_H-M   'P 1'
#
loop_
_entity.id
_entity.type
_entity.pdbx_description
1 polymer ?
#
loop_
_entity_poly.entity_id
_entity_poly.type
_entity_poly.pdbx_seq_one_letter_code
_entity_poly.pdbx_strand_id
1 'polypeptide(L)'
;MKFRFSHFEFDCEALVLTNNGKVFSLNEKPAKLLALLLMNAEHIHSKDEILEAVWPGREVTNQVVFQSIGHLRALFGDDAIKTFSRKGYQWQLPLSEVSDEEVAEVPSPTVETSNSTQSNVGNDNNSTASSPANDATANTSKPAWPLAAATLLGLLAGAYFFV
;
A
#
# COMPACT_ATOMS: atom_id res chain seq x y z
N MET A 1 -15.00 -6.58 7.64
CA MET A 1 -14.80 -5.28 6.95
C MET A 1 -13.41 -5.24 6.35
N LYS A 2 -13.30 -4.86 5.07
CA LYS A 2 -12.02 -4.71 4.36
C LYS A 2 -11.82 -3.26 3.96
N PHE A 3 -10.60 -2.77 4.09
CA PHE A 3 -10.24 -1.41 3.67
C PHE A 3 -9.13 -1.46 2.64
N ARG A 4 -9.25 -0.64 1.60
CA ARG A 4 -8.20 -0.38 0.61
C ARG A 4 -7.63 1.02 0.82
N PHE A 5 -6.31 1.12 0.85
CA PHE A 5 -5.59 2.39 0.94
C PHE A 5 -4.29 2.28 0.15
N SER A 6 -3.99 3.29 -0.66
CA SER A 6 -2.86 3.23 -1.62
C SER A 6 -2.94 1.96 -2.49
N HIS A 7 -1.99 1.04 -2.37
CA HIS A 7 -1.93 -0.25 -3.06
C HIS A 7 -2.06 -1.45 -2.10
N PHE A 8 -2.52 -1.18 -0.87
CA PHE A 8 -2.74 -2.16 0.18
C PHE A 8 -4.22 -2.42 0.37
N GLU A 9 -4.54 -3.67 0.71
CA GLU A 9 -5.85 -4.05 1.24
C GLU A 9 -5.66 -4.71 2.59
N PHE A 10 -6.50 -4.35 3.54
CA PHE A 10 -6.44 -4.91 4.88
C PHE A 10 -7.80 -5.46 5.27
N ASP A 11 -7.81 -6.72 5.66
CA ASP A 11 -8.97 -7.38 6.26
C ASP A 11 -8.89 -7.23 7.79
N CYS A 12 -9.79 -6.43 8.37
CA CYS A 12 -9.80 -6.16 9.80
C CYS A 12 -10.19 -7.38 10.65
N GLU A 13 -10.90 -8.35 10.08
CA GLU A 13 -11.34 -9.56 10.80
C GLU A 13 -10.28 -10.64 10.72
N ALA A 14 -9.73 -10.87 9.53
CA ALA A 14 -8.66 -11.85 9.33
C ALA A 14 -7.28 -11.33 9.80
N LEU A 15 -7.14 -10.01 10.02
CA LEU A 15 -5.87 -9.32 10.31
C LEU A 15 -4.80 -9.57 9.25
N VAL A 16 -5.24 -9.68 7.99
CA VAL A 16 -4.38 -9.95 6.84
C VAL A 16 -4.22 -8.69 6.02
N LEU A 17 -2.97 -8.31 5.77
CA LEU A 17 -2.60 -7.26 4.83
C LEU A 17 -2.22 -7.90 3.50
N THR A 18 -2.70 -7.34 2.39
CA THR A 18 -2.22 -7.67 1.05
C THR A 18 -1.66 -6.43 0.39
N ASN A 19 -0.63 -6.60 -0.44
CA ASN A 19 -0.04 -5.55 -1.26
C ASN A 19 -0.09 -6.02 -2.71
N ASN A 20 -0.87 -5.36 -3.55
CA ASN A 20 -1.09 -5.77 -4.95
C ASN A 20 -1.44 -7.27 -5.08
N GLY A 21 -2.32 -7.77 -4.19
CA GLY A 21 -2.75 -9.18 -4.16
C GLY A 21 -1.76 -10.16 -3.51
N LYS A 22 -0.55 -9.73 -3.14
CA LYS A 22 0.39 -10.56 -2.38
C LYS A 22 0.13 -10.44 -0.88
N VAL A 23 -0.09 -11.57 -0.21
CA VAL A 23 -0.28 -11.62 1.24
C VAL A 23 1.00 -11.19 1.97
N PHE A 24 0.85 -10.24 2.88
CA PHE A 24 1.86 -9.76 3.79
C PHE A 24 1.40 -10.02 5.23
N SER A 25 1.92 -11.08 5.85
CA SER A 25 1.55 -11.41 7.22
C SER A 25 2.17 -10.40 8.19
N LEU A 26 1.31 -9.56 8.77
CA LEU A 26 1.68 -8.66 9.84
C LEU A 26 1.51 -9.39 11.19
N ASN A 27 2.37 -9.06 12.17
CA ASN A 27 2.19 -9.58 13.53
C ASN A 27 0.82 -9.16 14.09
N GLU A 28 0.23 -10.00 14.94
CA GLU A 28 -1.11 -9.80 15.51
C GLU A 28 -1.29 -8.41 16.14
N LYS A 29 -0.30 -7.91 16.89
CA LYS A 29 -0.41 -6.65 17.63
C LYS A 29 -0.39 -5.42 16.70
N PRO A 30 0.58 -5.23 15.81
CA PRO A 30 0.50 -4.18 14.79
C PRO A 30 -0.73 -4.29 13.89
N ALA A 31 -1.19 -5.52 13.56
CA ALA A 31 -2.41 -5.70 12.78
C ALA A 31 -3.66 -5.25 13.52
N LYS A 32 -3.78 -5.56 14.82
CA LYS A 32 -4.87 -5.04 15.67
C LYS A 32 -4.83 -3.52 15.82
N LEU A 33 -3.63 -2.94 15.95
CA LEU A 33 -3.47 -1.49 15.96
C LEU A 33 -3.92 -0.87 14.63
N LEU A 34 -3.53 -1.47 13.51
CA LEU A 34 -3.97 -1.03 12.19
C LEU A 34 -5.50 -1.10 12.07
N ALA A 35 -6.12 -2.23 12.48
CA ALA A 35 -7.58 -2.38 12.50
C ALA A 35 -8.26 -1.27 13.32
N LEU A 36 -7.76 -0.99 14.53
CA LEU A 36 -8.29 0.08 15.39
C LEU A 36 -8.26 1.45 14.70
N LEU A 37 -7.12 1.79 14.09
CA LEU A 37 -6.94 3.06 13.39
C LEU A 37 -7.81 3.17 12.13
N LEU A 38 -8.01 2.09 11.39
CA LEU A 38 -8.80 2.11 10.16
C LEU A 38 -10.32 2.14 10.42
N MET A 39 -10.80 1.41 11.43
CA MET A 39 -12.23 1.40 11.80
C MET A 39 -12.75 2.78 12.17
N ASN A 40 -11.89 3.65 12.72
CA ASN A 40 -12.23 5.03 13.05
C ASN A 40 -11.13 5.98 12.57
N ALA A 41 -10.86 6.00 11.25
CA ALA A 41 -9.76 6.79 10.68
C ALA A 41 -9.80 8.29 11.02
N GLU A 42 -11.00 8.85 11.23
CA GLU A 42 -11.17 10.27 11.62
C GLU A 42 -10.96 10.52 13.13
N HIS A 43 -10.83 9.48 13.95
CA HIS A 43 -10.69 9.59 15.39
C HIS A 43 -9.21 9.62 15.83
N ILE A 44 -8.89 10.50 16.78
CA ILE A 44 -7.55 10.55 17.38
C ILE A 44 -7.53 9.59 18.56
N HIS A 45 -6.91 8.42 18.36
CA HIS A 45 -6.73 7.43 19.41
C HIS A 45 -5.58 7.82 20.34
N SER A 46 -5.89 8.00 21.61
CA SER A 46 -4.91 8.20 22.66
C SER A 46 -4.07 6.95 22.90
N LYS A 47 -2.93 7.12 23.58
CA LYS A 47 -2.04 5.99 23.87
C LYS A 47 -2.72 4.97 24.77
N ASP A 48 -3.49 5.45 25.75
CA ASP A 48 -4.18 4.59 26.71
C ASP A 48 -5.29 3.78 26.01
N GLU A 49 -6.07 4.41 25.11
CA GLU A 49 -7.06 3.70 24.28
C GLU A 49 -6.41 2.64 23.38
N ILE A 50 -5.26 2.96 22.77
CA ILE A 50 -4.51 2.00 21.96
C ILE A 50 -4.02 0.83 22.83
N LEU A 51 -3.48 1.12 24.01
CA LEU A 51 -2.99 0.09 24.94
C LEU A 51 -4.12 -0.84 25.38
N GLU A 52 -5.26 -0.28 25.78
CA GLU A 52 -6.44 -1.04 26.20
C GLU A 52 -6.99 -1.92 25.09
N ALA A 53 -7.11 -1.39 23.86
CA ALA A 53 -7.67 -2.12 22.73
C ALA A 53 -6.74 -3.23 22.20
N VAL A 54 -5.42 -2.99 22.12
CA VAL A 54 -4.48 -3.90 21.44
C VAL A 54 -3.77 -4.84 22.42
N TRP A 55 -3.54 -4.40 23.66
CA TRP A 55 -2.90 -5.16 24.74
C TRP A 55 -3.78 -5.24 26.00
N PRO A 56 -5.03 -5.75 25.90
CA PRO A 56 -5.91 -5.86 27.05
C PRO A 56 -5.28 -6.75 28.14
N GLY A 57 -5.37 -6.29 29.39
CA GLY A 57 -4.91 -7.03 30.56
C GLY A 57 -3.40 -7.26 30.65
N ARG A 58 -2.58 -6.47 29.94
CA ARG A 58 -1.11 -6.55 30.02
C ARG A 58 -0.51 -5.25 30.54
N GLU A 59 0.45 -5.38 31.44
CA GLU A 59 1.30 -4.27 31.90
C GLU A 59 2.35 -3.94 30.84
N VAL A 60 1.93 -3.22 29.81
CA VAL A 60 2.82 -2.71 28.75
C VAL A 60 2.95 -1.20 28.84
N THR A 61 4.10 -0.68 28.42
CA THR A 61 4.37 0.75 28.45
C THR A 61 4.02 1.41 27.12
N ASN A 62 3.90 2.73 27.13
CA ASN A 62 3.77 3.56 25.92
C ASN A 62 4.84 3.29 24.85
N GLN A 63 5.98 2.72 25.23
CA GLN A 63 7.05 2.35 24.30
C GLN A 63 6.58 1.35 23.24
N VAL A 64 5.71 0.39 23.60
CA VAL A 64 5.20 -0.61 22.65
C VAL A 64 4.31 0.04 21.58
N VAL A 65 3.57 1.09 21.97
CA VAL A 65 2.77 1.89 21.04
C VAL A 65 3.69 2.61 20.06
N PHE A 66 4.74 3.26 20.54
CA PHE A 66 5.70 3.97 19.68
C PHE A 66 6.37 3.04 18.67
N GLN A 67 6.79 1.85 19.11
CA GLN A 67 7.38 0.85 18.23
C GLN A 67 6.38 0.36 17.18
N SER A 68 5.14 0.10 17.58
CA SER A 68 4.09 -0.36 16.66
C SER A 68 3.74 0.70 15.63
N ILE A 69 3.60 1.97 16.04
CA ILE A 69 3.37 3.11 15.14
C ILE A 69 4.55 3.28 14.17
N GLY A 70 5.78 3.19 14.67
CA GLY A 70 6.99 3.26 13.84
C GLY A 70 7.04 2.15 12.80
N HIS A 71 6.67 0.92 13.18
CA HIS A 71 6.57 -0.21 12.25
C HIS A 71 5.51 0.02 11.17
N LEU A 72 4.32 0.51 11.53
CA LEU A 72 3.27 0.82 10.54
C LEU A 72 3.71 1.94 9.58
N ARG A 73 4.39 2.98 10.08
CA ARG A 73 4.97 4.05 9.23
C ARG A 73 6.05 3.54 8.29
N ALA A 74 6.88 2.60 8.74
CA ALA A 74 7.88 1.98 7.87
C ALA A 74 7.24 1.16 6.72
N LEU A 75 6.02 0.66 6.92
CA LEU A 75 5.29 -0.11 5.89
C LEU A 75 4.49 0.79 4.94
N PHE A 76 3.82 1.80 5.47
CA PHE A 76 2.82 2.58 4.72
C PHE A 76 3.27 3.99 4.34
N GLY A 77 4.41 4.45 4.86
CA GLY A 77 4.85 5.84 4.76
C GLY A 77 4.73 6.57 6.10
N ASP A 78 5.60 7.56 6.30
CA ASP A 78 5.63 8.35 7.54
C ASP A 78 4.35 9.18 7.75
N ASP A 79 3.75 9.61 6.64
CA ASP A 79 2.51 10.38 6.57
C ASP A 79 1.25 9.55 6.82
N ALA A 80 1.34 8.22 6.81
CA ALA A 80 0.17 7.36 6.96
C ALA A 80 -0.53 7.51 8.33
N ILE A 81 0.24 7.85 9.36
CA ILE A 81 -0.25 8.05 10.72
C ILE A 81 0.27 9.39 11.22
N LYS A 82 -0.64 10.31 11.56
CA LYS A 82 -0.29 11.59 12.16
C LYS A 82 -0.23 11.50 13.68
N THR A 83 0.81 12.11 14.25
CA THR A 83 0.92 12.27 15.71
C THR A 83 0.35 13.61 16.12
N PHE A 84 -0.58 13.58 17.07
CA PHE A 84 -1.07 14.75 17.77
C PHE A 84 -0.43 14.80 19.15
N SER A 85 0.51 15.73 19.36
CA SER A 85 1.23 15.89 20.62
C SER A 85 0.28 15.90 21.81
N ARG A 86 0.56 15.04 22.80
CA ARG A 86 -0.23 14.86 24.04
C ARG A 86 -1.66 14.32 23.85
N LYS A 87 -2.13 14.10 22.62
CA LYS A 87 -3.45 13.56 22.33
C LYS A 87 -3.39 12.12 21.88
N GLY A 88 -2.57 11.80 20.87
CA GLY A 88 -2.56 10.45 20.30
C GLY A 88 -2.15 10.38 18.84
N TYR A 89 -2.76 9.42 18.14
CA TYR A 89 -2.47 9.06 16.75
C TYR A 89 -3.75 8.98 15.93
N GLN A 90 -3.65 9.34 14.66
CA GLN A 90 -4.77 9.29 13.73
C GLN A 90 -4.28 8.76 12.39
N TRP A 91 -5.08 7.92 11.74
CA TRP A 91 -4.84 7.52 10.36
C TRP A 91 -5.05 8.71 9.40
N GLN A 92 -4.27 8.80 8.32
CA GLN A 92 -4.37 9.93 7.38
C GLN A 92 -4.49 9.54 5.90
N LEU A 93 -4.08 8.32 5.50
CA LEU A 93 -4.22 7.95 4.10
C LEU A 93 -5.70 7.85 3.73
N PRO A 94 -6.09 8.15 2.48
CA PRO A 94 -7.45 7.89 2.02
C PRO A 94 -7.81 6.40 2.15
N LEU A 95 -8.97 6.10 2.74
CA LEU A 95 -9.55 4.75 2.78
C LEU A 95 -10.71 4.64 1.79
N SER A 96 -10.84 3.46 1.18
CA SER A 96 -12.09 2.97 0.61
C SER A 96 -12.48 1.70 1.34
N GLU A 97 -13.73 1.60 1.79
CA GLU A 97 -14.28 0.32 2.23
C GLU A 97 -14.48 -0.58 1.01
N VAL A 98 -14.10 -1.85 1.13
CA VAL A 98 -14.33 -2.88 0.13
C VAL A 98 -15.41 -3.80 0.70
N SER A 99 -16.65 -3.56 0.32
CA SER A 99 -17.73 -4.51 0.55
C SER A 99 -17.55 -5.70 -0.41
N ASP A 100 -17.77 -6.91 0.06
CA ASP A 100 -17.72 -8.13 -0.78
C ASP A 100 -18.90 -8.21 -1.79
N GLU A 101 -19.60 -7.10 -2.05
CA GLU A 101 -20.76 -6.98 -2.92
C GLU A 101 -20.38 -6.45 -4.32
N GLU A 102 -19.31 -6.94 -4.96
CA GLU A 102 -19.09 -6.62 -6.38
C GLU A 102 -18.32 -7.73 -7.12
N VAL A 103 -18.95 -8.90 -7.22
CA VAL A 103 -18.74 -9.82 -8.35
C VAL A 103 -20.10 -10.34 -8.80
N ALA A 104 -20.86 -9.49 -9.49
CA ALA A 104 -21.92 -9.90 -10.38
C ALA A 104 -22.07 -8.88 -11.53
N GLU A 105 -20.96 -8.57 -12.21
CA GLU A 105 -21.09 -8.12 -13.59
C GLU A 105 -21.37 -9.36 -14.45
N VAL A 106 -22.62 -9.53 -14.87
CA VAL A 106 -22.92 -10.24 -16.11
C VAL A 106 -23.45 -9.18 -17.07
N PRO A 107 -22.69 -8.79 -18.11
CA PRO A 107 -23.24 -7.96 -19.17
C PRO A 107 -24.31 -8.79 -19.88
N SER A 108 -25.58 -8.49 -19.60
CA SER A 108 -26.68 -9.18 -20.29
C SER A 108 -26.97 -8.46 -21.61
N PRO A 109 -26.76 -9.11 -22.76
CA PRO A 109 -27.04 -8.54 -24.07
C PRO A 109 -28.56 -8.58 -24.30
N THR A 110 -29.22 -7.43 -24.35
CA THR A 110 -30.55 -7.34 -24.93
C THR A 110 -30.44 -6.74 -26.32
N VAL A 111 -30.61 -7.64 -27.28
CA VAL A 111 -30.77 -7.41 -28.72
C VAL A 111 -31.89 -6.40 -28.95
N GLU A 112 -31.56 -5.21 -29.43
CA GLU A 112 -32.49 -4.36 -30.16
C GLU A 112 -32.16 -4.46 -31.66
N THR A 113 -32.99 -5.24 -32.34
CA THR A 113 -33.09 -5.33 -33.80
C THR A 113 -33.79 -4.08 -34.34
N SER A 114 -33.34 -3.60 -35.51
CA SER A 114 -34.04 -2.74 -36.48
C SER A 114 -33.77 -1.23 -36.43
N ASN A 115 -32.82 -0.72 -37.25
CA ASN A 115 -33.09 -0.30 -38.64
C ASN A 115 -32.02 0.64 -39.26
N SER A 116 -31.62 0.28 -40.48
CA SER A 116 -31.30 1.12 -41.65
C SER A 116 -30.58 2.47 -41.47
N THR A 117 -29.42 2.63 -42.11
CA THR A 117 -29.29 3.29 -43.43
C THR A 117 -27.80 3.51 -43.78
N GLN A 118 -27.35 2.74 -44.77
CA GLN A 118 -26.50 3.11 -45.90
C GLN A 118 -25.39 4.19 -45.78
N SER A 119 -24.20 3.76 -46.24
CA SER A 119 -23.36 4.43 -47.24
C SER A 119 -22.45 5.59 -46.81
N ASN A 120 -21.14 5.32 -46.75
CA ASN A 120 -20.16 6.03 -47.59
C ASN A 120 -18.81 5.29 -47.54
N VAL A 121 -18.42 4.58 -48.60
CA VAL A 121 -17.41 5.00 -49.60
C VAL A 121 -16.01 5.17 -49.01
N GLY A 122 -15.18 4.17 -49.31
CA GLY A 122 -13.79 4.26 -49.77
C GLY A 122 -12.82 5.19 -49.05
N ASN A 123 -11.77 4.61 -48.46
CA ASN A 123 -10.44 4.84 -49.01
C ASN A 123 -9.43 3.79 -48.54
N ASP A 124 -8.88 3.12 -49.55
CA ASP A 124 -7.72 2.26 -49.50
C ASP A 124 -6.43 3.05 -49.28
N ASN A 125 -5.36 2.29 -49.01
CA ASN A 125 -3.94 2.58 -49.20
C ASN A 125 -3.20 3.08 -47.95
N ASN A 126 -1.99 2.66 -47.65
CA ASN A 126 -1.08 1.62 -48.13
C ASN A 126 0.14 1.75 -47.20
N SER A 127 0.81 0.64 -46.95
CA SER A 127 2.23 0.49 -46.64
C SER A 127 3.14 1.68 -47.02
N THR A 128 4.23 1.87 -46.29
CA THR A 128 5.59 1.58 -46.78
C THR A 128 6.64 2.01 -45.75
N ALA A 129 7.62 1.13 -45.61
CA ALA A 129 8.79 1.23 -44.76
C ALA A 129 9.80 2.31 -45.21
N SER A 130 10.74 2.58 -44.28
CA SER A 130 12.17 2.87 -44.52
C SER A 130 12.67 4.32 -44.34
N SER A 131 13.42 4.50 -43.24
CA SER A 131 14.78 5.08 -43.16
C SER A 131 14.97 6.61 -43.30
N PRO A 132 16.15 7.17 -42.98
CA PRO A 132 17.02 7.01 -41.79
C PRO A 132 17.48 8.38 -41.21
N ALA A 133 18.36 8.32 -40.20
CA ALA A 133 19.42 9.30 -39.91
C ALA A 133 19.12 10.57 -39.08
N ASN A 134 19.45 10.48 -37.80
CA ASN A 134 20.08 11.51 -36.98
C ASN A 134 20.83 10.77 -35.85
N ASP A 135 22.06 10.34 -36.12
CA ASP A 135 23.31 11.08 -35.95
C ASP A 135 23.67 11.36 -34.47
N ALA A 136 24.80 10.74 -34.12
CA ALA A 136 25.72 10.93 -33.02
C ALA A 136 25.26 11.69 -31.75
N THR A 137 25.34 11.01 -30.60
CA THR A 137 26.37 11.37 -29.60
C THR A 137 26.81 10.15 -28.78
N ALA A 138 28.07 9.80 -28.96
CA ALA A 138 29.03 9.19 -28.03
C ALA A 138 28.53 8.40 -26.81
N ASN A 139 28.68 7.07 -26.92
CA ASN A 139 29.40 6.25 -25.93
C ASN A 139 30.62 7.01 -25.36
N THR A 140 30.74 7.14 -24.03
CA THR A 140 32.03 7.00 -23.32
C THR A 140 31.89 7.10 -21.79
N SER A 141 32.32 5.99 -21.17
CA SER A 141 33.05 5.81 -19.90
C SER A 141 32.48 6.25 -18.55
N LYS A 142 32.38 5.24 -17.67
CA LYS A 142 32.71 5.33 -16.24
C LYS A 142 34.21 5.63 -16.06
N PRO A 143 34.58 6.42 -15.03
CA PRO A 143 35.68 6.02 -14.14
C PRO A 143 35.26 6.17 -12.66
N ALA A 144 35.32 5.09 -11.88
CA ALA A 144 36.48 4.72 -11.05
C ALA A 144 36.69 5.69 -9.86
N TRP A 145 35.80 5.61 -8.86
CA TRP A 145 36.16 6.04 -7.52
C TRP A 145 36.99 4.94 -6.83
N PRO A 146 38.07 5.31 -6.12
CA PRO A 146 38.93 4.35 -5.46
C PRO A 146 38.26 3.75 -4.23
N LEU A 147 38.57 2.47 -4.03
CA LEU A 147 38.42 1.74 -2.79
C LEU A 147 38.94 2.56 -1.60
N ALA A 148 38.06 2.84 -0.64
CA ALA A 148 38.44 2.93 0.76
C ALA A 148 37.54 1.97 1.53
N ALA A 149 38.07 0.76 1.71
CA ALA A 149 37.54 -0.25 2.60
C ALA A 149 37.63 0.24 4.04
N ALA A 150 36.52 0.16 4.77
CA ALA A 150 36.50 -0.09 6.20
C ALA A 150 35.24 -0.90 6.49
N THR A 151 35.37 -2.20 6.27
CA THR A 151 34.47 -3.25 6.77
C THR A 151 34.37 -3.20 8.29
N LEU A 152 33.15 -3.35 8.82
CA LEU A 152 32.78 -4.26 9.93
C LEU A 152 31.24 -4.23 10.02
N LEU A 153 30.55 -5.22 9.44
CA LEU A 153 30.08 -6.44 10.11
C LEU A 153 28.94 -6.15 11.11
N GLY A 154 27.72 -6.52 10.74
CA GLY A 154 26.56 -6.41 11.63
C GLY A 154 25.24 -6.75 10.95
N LEU A 155 25.14 -7.95 10.39
CA LEU A 155 23.90 -8.58 9.95
C LEU A 155 23.04 -8.85 11.20
N LEU A 156 21.94 -8.14 11.38
CA LEU A 156 20.90 -8.47 12.36
C LEU A 156 19.52 -8.30 11.72
N ALA A 157 19.29 -9.14 10.71
CA ALA A 157 17.98 -9.73 10.52
C ALA A 157 17.82 -10.82 11.59
N GLY A 158 16.77 -10.73 12.41
CA GLY A 158 16.38 -11.78 13.34
C GLY A 158 16.46 -11.36 14.81
N ALA A 159 15.32 -11.44 15.49
CA ALA A 159 15.14 -11.43 16.94
C ALA A 159 15.41 -10.08 17.66
N TYR A 160 14.41 -9.20 17.64
CA TYR A 160 14.07 -8.44 18.86
C TYR A 160 12.77 -9.03 19.42
N PHE A 161 12.97 -10.16 20.09
CA PHE A 161 12.06 -10.77 21.06
C PHE A 161 12.78 -10.65 22.40
N PHE A 162 12.07 -10.25 23.46
CA PHE A 162 12.48 -10.29 24.88
C PHE A 162 13.25 -9.09 25.46
N VAL A 163 12.53 -8.13 26.04
CA VAL A 163 12.45 -7.93 27.51
C VAL A 163 11.22 -7.09 27.85
#